data_AF-A0A947NWW7-F1
#
_entry.id   AF-A0A947NWW7-F1
#
_cell.length_a   1.000
_cell.length_b   1.000
_cell.length_c   1.000
_cell.angle_alpha   90.00
_cell.angle_beta   90.00
_cell.angle_gamma   90.00
#
_symmetry.space_group_name_H-M   'P 1'
#
loop_
_entity.id
_entity.type
_entity.pdbx_description
1 polymer ?
#
loop_
_entity_poly.entity_id
_entity_poly.type
_entity_poly.pdbx_seq_one_letter_code
_entity_poly.pdbx_strand_id
1 'polypeptide(L)'
;FTIMEILVVIGIISLLAVFLVPNLLGAKDRAKETAVKGVMHSVQLAIEAYEMENQIYPVDNNLPLESLCKNYLMAGVYVAAVPKNPFTGQQYKDSDAAGRIIYNYDAATGKYTMTGYNRSGTKKIQELSNM
;
A
#
# COMPACT_ATOMS: atom_id res chain seq x y z
N PHE A 1 27.48 -42.72 -8.49
CA PHE A 1 27.32 -41.29 -8.15
C PHE A 1 28.53 -40.85 -7.37
N THR A 2 29.17 -39.75 -7.76
CA THR A 2 30.51 -39.32 -7.32
C THR A 2 30.49 -37.89 -6.80
N ILE A 3 31.53 -37.51 -6.07
CA ILE A 3 31.67 -36.16 -5.51
C ILE A 3 31.80 -35.10 -6.63
N MET A 4 32.47 -35.43 -7.74
CA MET A 4 32.60 -34.53 -8.90
C MET A 4 31.25 -34.20 -9.54
N GLU A 5 30.33 -35.16 -9.61
CA GLU A 5 28.97 -34.92 -10.10
C GLU A 5 28.22 -33.91 -9.21
N ILE A 6 28.37 -34.00 -7.88
CA ILE A 6 27.76 -33.00 -6.97
C ILE A 6 28.47 -31.64 -7.09
N LEU A 7 29.79 -31.60 -7.20
CA LEU A 7 30.58 -30.36 -7.28
C LEU A 7 30.22 -29.51 -8.50
N VAL A 8 30.08 -30.13 -9.67
CA VAL A 8 29.68 -29.40 -10.90
C VAL A 8 28.25 -28.90 -10.77
N VAL A 9 27.34 -29.69 -10.20
CA VAL A 9 25.94 -29.30 -10.02
C VAL A 9 25.80 -28.09 -9.08
N ILE A 10 26.46 -28.11 -7.92
CA ILE A 10 26.42 -26.96 -7.00
C ILE A 10 27.14 -25.74 -7.56
N GLY A 11 28.18 -25.95 -8.40
CA GLY A 11 28.88 -24.88 -9.11
C GLY A 11 27.96 -24.14 -10.09
N ILE A 12 27.15 -24.87 -10.86
CA ILE A 12 26.20 -24.25 -11.79
C ILE A 12 25.04 -23.57 -11.05
N ILE A 13 24.50 -24.20 -9.99
CA ILE A 13 23.41 -23.62 -9.18
C ILE A 13 23.86 -22.31 -8.51
N SER A 14 25.08 -22.27 -7.98
CA SER A 14 25.60 -21.04 -7.33
C SER A 14 25.75 -19.88 -8.31
N LEU A 15 26.24 -20.13 -9.54
CA LEU A 15 26.30 -19.12 -10.60
C LEU A 15 24.91 -18.59 -10.97
N LEU A 16 23.94 -19.47 -11.16
CA LEU A 16 22.56 -19.07 -11.49
C LEU A 16 21.88 -18.29 -10.35
N ALA A 17 22.11 -18.71 -9.10
CA ALA A 17 21.51 -18.06 -7.93
C ALA A 17 21.96 -16.59 -7.78
N VAL A 18 23.22 -16.28 -8.08
CA VAL A 18 23.78 -14.92 -7.98
C VAL A 18 23.01 -13.92 -8.86
N PHE A 19 22.63 -14.32 -10.07
CA PHE A 19 21.88 -13.43 -10.98
C PHE A 19 20.38 -13.36 -10.65
N LEU A 20 19.79 -14.43 -10.12
CA LEU A 20 18.34 -14.53 -9.91
C LEU A 20 17.86 -13.79 -8.66
N VAL A 21 18.62 -13.86 -7.56
CA VAL A 21 18.23 -13.29 -6.25
C VAL A 21 17.96 -11.78 -6.27
N PRO A 22 18.82 -10.90 -6.83
CA PRO A 22 18.57 -9.46 -6.80
C PRO A 22 17.31 -9.06 -7.61
N ASN A 23 17.06 -9.73 -8.73
CA ASN A 23 15.86 -9.47 -9.54
C ASN A 23 14.57 -9.85 -8.79
N LEU A 24 14.60 -10.98 -8.06
CA LEU A 24 13.46 -11.45 -7.26
C LEU A 24 13.08 -10.46 -6.15
N LEU A 25 14.05 -9.84 -5.48
CA LEU A 25 13.79 -8.88 -4.41
C LEU A 25 13.08 -7.62 -4.94
N GLY A 26 13.55 -7.06 -6.06
CA GLY A 26 12.91 -5.92 -6.71
C GLY A 26 11.49 -6.24 -7.22
N ALA A 27 11.29 -7.45 -7.76
CA ALA A 27 9.97 -7.89 -8.20
C ALA A 27 8.96 -8.01 -7.04
N LYS A 28 9.40 -8.52 -5.88
CA LYS A 28 8.55 -8.61 -4.68
C LYS A 28 8.11 -7.23 -4.18
N ASP A 29 9.02 -6.26 -4.14
CA ASP A 29 8.67 -4.91 -3.68
C ASP A 29 7.69 -4.24 -4.66
N ARG A 30 7.88 -4.37 -5.97
CA ARG A 30 6.91 -3.88 -6.97
C ARG A 30 5.53 -4.54 -6.84
N ALA A 31 5.48 -5.84 -6.58
CA ALA A 31 4.21 -6.55 -6.35
C ALA A 31 3.48 -5.99 -5.12
N LYS A 32 4.22 -5.68 -4.04
CA LYS A 32 3.65 -5.03 -2.85
C LYS A 32 3.18 -3.61 -3.13
N GLU A 33 3.93 -2.82 -3.91
CA GLU A 33 3.48 -1.48 -4.33
C GLU A 33 2.16 -1.56 -5.11
N THR A 34 2.03 -2.51 -6.03
CA THR A 34 0.75 -2.75 -6.76
C THR A 34 -0.37 -3.13 -5.79
N ALA A 35 -0.10 -3.97 -4.79
CA ALA A 35 -1.09 -4.31 -3.77
C ALA A 35 -1.53 -3.08 -2.96
N VAL A 36 -0.61 -2.16 -2.62
CA VAL A 36 -0.96 -0.88 -1.97
C VAL A 36 -1.88 -0.06 -2.86
N LYS A 37 -1.63 0.02 -4.17
CA LYS A 37 -2.53 0.70 -5.12
C LYS A 37 -3.93 0.08 -5.12
N GLY A 38 -4.03 -1.25 -5.03
CA GLY A 38 -5.32 -1.95 -4.91
C GLY A 38 -6.07 -1.57 -3.63
N VAL A 39 -5.36 -1.49 -2.50
CA VAL A 39 -5.94 -0.99 -1.23
C VAL A 39 -6.42 0.44 -1.39
N MET A 40 -5.63 1.31 -2.01
CA MET A 40 -6.00 2.70 -2.26
C MET A 40 -7.30 2.79 -3.07
N HIS A 41 -7.46 2.05 -4.16
CA HIS A 41 -8.73 2.06 -4.91
C HIS A 41 -9.92 1.55 -4.09
N SER A 42 -9.71 0.53 -3.25
CA SER A 42 -10.77 0.00 -2.38
C SER A 42 -11.21 1.03 -1.34
N VAL A 43 -10.25 1.75 -0.75
CA VAL A 43 -10.51 2.84 0.20
C VAL A 43 -11.14 4.03 -0.51
N GLN A 44 -10.73 4.33 -1.75
CA GLN A 44 -11.31 5.38 -2.57
C GLN A 44 -12.82 5.16 -2.71
N LEU A 45 -13.25 3.96 -3.10
CA LEU A 45 -14.67 3.61 -3.20
C LEU A 45 -15.43 3.80 -1.88
N ALA A 46 -14.80 3.50 -0.75
CA ALA A 46 -15.40 3.74 0.56
C ALA A 46 -15.53 5.23 0.90
N ILE A 47 -14.55 6.05 0.50
CA ILE A 47 -14.62 7.52 0.65
C ILE A 47 -15.74 8.10 -0.22
N GLU A 48 -15.87 7.64 -1.47
CA GLU A 48 -16.97 8.07 -2.35
C GLU A 48 -18.34 7.66 -1.78
N ALA A 49 -18.45 6.45 -1.20
CA ALA A 49 -19.68 6.01 -0.54
C ALA A 49 -19.99 6.85 0.71
N TYR A 50 -18.98 7.21 1.50
CA TYR A 50 -19.12 8.13 2.64
C TYR A 50 -19.66 9.49 2.19
N GLU A 51 -19.10 10.05 1.11
CA GLU A 51 -19.55 11.34 0.59
C GLU A 51 -20.99 11.27 0.05
N MET A 52 -21.37 10.20 -0.64
CA MET A 52 -22.72 10.02 -1.15
C MET A 52 -23.79 10.07 -0.04
N GLU A 53 -23.48 9.58 1.16
CA GLU A 53 -24.40 9.58 2.30
C GLU A 53 -24.32 10.84 3.15
N ASN A 54 -23.11 11.39 3.35
CA ASN A 54 -22.87 12.53 4.24
C ASN A 54 -22.82 13.88 3.51
N GLN A 55 -22.90 13.87 2.17
CA GLN A 55 -22.78 15.01 1.26
C GLN A 55 -21.46 15.79 1.39
N ILE A 56 -20.46 15.19 2.05
CA ILE A 56 -19.16 15.78 2.29
C ILE A 56 -18.11 14.69 2.39
N TYR A 57 -16.91 14.96 1.87
CA TYR A 57 -15.75 14.09 2.09
C TYR A 57 -15.23 14.22 3.53
N PRO A 58 -14.45 13.25 4.02
CA PRO A 58 -13.74 13.37 5.30
C PRO A 58 -12.91 14.66 5.36
N VAL A 59 -13.27 15.59 6.24
CA VAL A 59 -12.64 16.93 6.29
C VAL A 59 -11.39 16.95 7.18
N ASP A 60 -10.34 16.27 6.74
CA ASP A 60 -9.07 16.20 7.48
C ASP A 60 -7.84 16.28 6.57
N ASN A 61 -6.72 16.71 7.12
CA ASN A 61 -5.47 16.91 6.40
C ASN A 61 -4.33 16.10 7.02
N ASN A 62 -3.49 15.53 6.15
CA ASN A 62 -2.38 14.66 6.51
C ASN A 62 -2.84 13.49 7.40
N LEU A 63 -4.01 12.93 7.09
CA LEU A 63 -4.64 11.86 7.86
C LEU A 63 -4.11 10.50 7.37
N PRO A 64 -3.46 9.69 8.23
CA PRO A 64 -3.06 8.35 7.83
C PRO A 64 -4.25 7.40 7.74
N LEU A 65 -4.07 6.30 7.01
CA LEU A 65 -5.17 5.38 6.66
C LEU A 65 -5.87 4.74 7.87
N GLU A 66 -5.16 4.43 8.96
CA GLU A 66 -5.80 3.85 10.15
C GLU A 66 -6.80 4.85 10.74
N SER A 67 -6.37 6.08 10.97
CA SER A 67 -7.23 7.16 11.45
C SER A 67 -8.39 7.48 10.49
N LEU A 68 -8.15 7.52 9.17
CA LEU A 68 -9.21 7.68 8.18
C LEU A 68 -10.29 6.60 8.30
N CYS A 69 -9.87 5.33 8.38
CA CYS A 69 -10.80 4.22 8.52
C CYS A 69 -11.58 4.33 9.84
N LYS A 70 -10.91 4.51 10.98
CA LYS A 70 -11.56 4.50 12.29
C LYS A 70 -12.49 5.68 12.52
N ASN A 71 -12.08 6.88 12.09
CA ASN A 71 -12.80 8.10 12.42
C ASN A 71 -13.99 8.35 11.47
N TYR A 72 -13.90 7.88 10.21
CA TYR A 72 -14.90 8.18 9.18
C TYR A 72 -15.52 6.92 8.57
N LEU A 73 -14.69 6.00 8.07
CA LEU A 73 -15.20 4.94 7.18
C LEU A 73 -15.83 3.75 7.92
N MET A 74 -15.40 3.47 9.15
CA MET A 74 -15.91 2.34 9.94
C MET A 74 -17.20 2.69 10.67
N ALA A 75 -17.38 3.95 11.07
CA ALA A 75 -18.59 4.42 11.76
C ALA A 75 -19.85 4.27 10.88
N GLY A 76 -19.72 4.54 9.57
CA GLY A 76 -20.79 4.33 8.58
C GLY A 76 -20.73 2.98 7.86
N VAL A 77 -19.94 2.01 8.33
CA VAL A 77 -19.86 0.64 7.77
C VAL A 77 -19.39 0.58 6.30
N TYR A 78 -18.76 1.64 5.78
CA TYR A 78 -18.16 1.65 4.44
C TYR A 78 -16.94 0.72 4.34
N VAL A 79 -16.28 0.49 5.48
CA VAL A 79 -15.18 -0.48 5.63
C VAL A 79 -15.39 -1.29 6.90
N ALA A 80 -15.32 -2.63 6.82
CA ALA A 80 -15.50 -3.51 7.97
C ALA A 80 -14.31 -3.53 8.94
N ALA A 81 -13.10 -3.30 8.43
CA ALA A 81 -11.87 -3.25 9.22
C ALA A 81 -10.77 -2.49 8.48
N VAL A 82 -9.83 -1.90 9.21
CA VAL A 82 -8.62 -1.30 8.61
C VAL A 82 -7.93 -2.34 7.72
N PRO A 83 -7.64 -2.02 6.44
CA PRO A 83 -7.00 -2.96 5.53
C PRO A 83 -5.62 -3.44 6.01
N LYS A 84 -5.15 -4.56 5.47
CA LYS A 84 -3.80 -5.04 5.72
C LYS A 84 -2.79 -4.32 4.84
N ASN A 85 -1.69 -3.88 5.44
CA ASN A 85 -0.54 -3.30 4.78
C ASN A 85 0.29 -4.41 4.10
N PRO A 86 0.45 -4.39 2.76
CA PRO A 86 1.22 -5.40 2.01
C PRO A 86 2.70 -5.48 2.39
N PHE A 87 3.28 -4.43 2.98
CA PHE A 87 4.68 -4.40 3.38
C PHE A 87 4.93 -5.05 4.73
N THR A 88 4.05 -4.82 5.72
CA THR A 88 4.20 -5.31 7.10
C THR A 88 3.42 -6.60 7.35
N GLY A 89 2.40 -6.89 6.54
CA GLY A 89 1.48 -8.03 6.73
C GLY A 89 0.47 -7.84 7.87
N GLN A 90 0.52 -6.71 8.56
CA GLN A 90 -0.41 -6.33 9.63
C GLN A 90 -1.44 -5.33 9.10
N GLN A 91 -2.45 -4.97 9.89
CA GLN A 91 -3.31 -3.83 9.56
C GLN A 91 -2.47 -2.55 9.45
N TYR A 92 -2.91 -1.62 8.60
CA TYR A 92 -2.31 -0.30 8.54
C TYR A 92 -2.30 0.34 9.92
N LYS A 93 -1.16 0.96 10.25
CA LYS A 93 -1.00 1.76 11.46
C LYS A 93 -0.58 3.18 11.10
N ASP A 94 -0.97 4.15 11.91
CA ASP A 94 -0.55 5.55 11.72
C ASP A 94 0.99 5.71 11.79
N SER A 95 1.68 4.82 12.52
CA SER A 95 3.14 4.77 12.61
C SER A 95 3.84 4.09 11.43
N ASP A 96 3.10 3.51 10.48
CA ASP A 96 3.72 2.80 9.36
C ASP A 96 4.45 3.78 8.45
N ALA A 97 5.75 3.54 8.24
CA ALA A 97 6.51 4.22 7.20
C ALA A 97 6.35 3.52 5.85
N ALA A 98 6.43 2.18 5.85
CA ALA A 98 6.41 1.37 4.64
C ALA A 98 5.00 1.21 4.08
N GLY A 99 4.81 1.56 2.80
CA GLY A 99 3.53 1.38 2.14
C GLY A 99 2.41 2.31 2.62
N ARG A 100 2.75 3.32 3.44
CA ARG A 100 1.78 4.20 4.07
C ARG A 100 0.90 4.89 3.04
N ILE A 101 -0.32 5.20 3.44
CA ILE A 101 -1.30 5.92 2.64
C ILE A 101 -1.74 7.13 3.48
N ILE A 102 -1.64 8.32 2.89
CA ILE A 102 -2.04 9.58 3.53
C ILE A 102 -3.16 10.21 2.71
N TYR A 103 -4.18 10.65 3.42
CA TYR A 103 -5.33 11.37 2.91
C TYR A 103 -5.23 12.86 3.27
N ASN A 104 -5.55 13.73 2.33
CA ASN A 104 -5.66 15.17 2.56
C ASN A 104 -6.94 15.69 1.90
N TYR A 105 -7.63 16.60 2.57
CA TYR A 105 -8.81 17.27 2.05
C TYR A 105 -8.61 18.79 2.03
N ASP A 106 -8.78 19.38 0.85
CA ASP A 106 -8.78 20.81 0.65
C ASP A 106 -10.23 21.34 0.64
N ALA A 107 -10.62 21.98 1.74
CA ALA A 107 -11.94 22.57 1.91
C ALA A 107 -12.21 23.76 0.97
N ALA A 108 -11.16 24.43 0.46
CA ALA A 108 -11.34 25.55 -0.45
C ALA A 108 -11.75 25.08 -1.85
N THR A 109 -11.23 23.93 -2.28
CA THR A 109 -11.51 23.35 -3.61
C THR A 109 -12.52 22.20 -3.58
N GLY A 110 -12.85 21.69 -2.39
CA GLY A 110 -13.69 20.50 -2.22
C GLY A 110 -13.02 19.21 -2.70
N LYS A 111 -11.69 19.23 -2.91
CA LYS A 111 -10.94 18.10 -3.45
C LYS A 111 -10.23 17.34 -2.35
N TYR A 112 -10.27 16.02 -2.43
CA TYR A 112 -9.41 15.18 -1.62
C TYR A 112 -8.28 14.60 -2.46
N THR A 113 -7.15 14.34 -1.81
CA THR A 113 -6.02 13.61 -2.39
C THR A 113 -5.62 12.47 -1.47
N MET A 114 -5.42 11.29 -2.03
CA MET A 114 -4.91 10.13 -1.34
C MET A 114 -3.59 9.71 -1.99
N THR A 115 -2.51 9.82 -1.22
CA THR A 115 -1.15 9.51 -1.67
C THR A 115 -0.67 8.21 -1.03
N GLY A 116 -0.30 7.24 -1.86
CA GLY A 116 0.39 6.03 -1.43
C GLY A 116 1.90 6.17 -1.56
N TYR A 117 2.65 5.56 -0.64
CA TYR A 117 4.11 5.59 -0.61
C TYR A 117 4.72 4.20 -0.77
N ASN A 118 5.99 4.17 -1.19
CA ASN A 118 6.76 2.94 -1.35
C ASN A 118 7.19 2.34 0.00
N ARG A 119 8.00 1.27 -0.06
CA ARG A 119 8.60 0.62 1.12
C ARG A 119 9.34 1.56 2.07
N SER A 120 9.96 2.62 1.55
CA SER A 120 10.72 3.59 2.36
C SER A 120 9.86 4.72 2.94
N GLY A 121 8.58 4.82 2.55
CA GLY A 121 7.68 5.90 2.99
C GLY A 121 7.95 7.29 2.41
N THR A 122 8.93 7.39 1.52
CA THR A 122 9.46 8.67 1.02
C THR A 122 9.08 8.92 -0.44
N LYS A 123 9.05 7.88 -1.26
CA LYS A 123 8.67 8.00 -2.67
C LYS A 123 7.17 7.74 -2.83
N LYS A 124 6.48 8.68 -3.48
CA LYS A 124 5.08 8.50 -3.90
C LYS A 124 5.00 7.42 -4.97
N ILE A 125 4.09 6.45 -4.81
CA ILE A 125 3.85 5.38 -5.79
C ILE A 125 2.58 5.60 -6.60
N GLN A 126 1.61 6.32 -6.04
CA GLN A 126 0.35 6.67 -6.66
C GLN A 126 -0.28 7.83 -5.90
N GLU A 127 -0.99 8.68 -6.63
CA GLU A 127 -1.90 9.67 -6.07
C GLU A 127 -3.27 9.45 -6.71
N LEU A 128 -4.32 9.53 -5.89
CA LEU A 128 -5.72 9.46 -6.31
C LEU A 128 -6.42 10.71 -5.78
N SER A 129 -7.38 11.22 -6.54
CA SER A 129 -8.19 12.38 -6.19
C SER A 129 -9.63 12.11 -6.59
N ASN A 130 -10.58 12.85 -6.03
CA ASN A 130 -11.90 12.93 -6.66
C ASN A 130 -11.76 13.50 -8.09
N MET A 131 -12.65 13.03 -8.97
CA MET A 131 -12.75 13.51 -10.36
C MET A 131 -13.33 14.93 -10.42
#